data_AF-A0A2S0VPJ1-F1
#
_entry.id   AF-A0A2S0VPJ1-F1
#
_cell.length_a   1.000
_cell.length_b   1.000
_cell.length_c   1.000
_cell.angle_alpha   90.00
_cell.angle_beta   90.00
_cell.angle_gamma   90.00
#
_symmetry.space_group_name_H-M   'P 1'
#
loop_
_entity.id
_entity.type
_entity.pdbx_description
1 polymer ?
#
loop_
_entity_poly.entity_id
_entity_poly.type
_entity_poly.pdbx_seq_one_letter_code
_entity_poly.pdbx_strand_id
1 'polypeptide(L)'
;MNKIVPLKSNDPLVGDWVPADMYSDIVISITKEEEDYKVSVVDSDDGEQAEIYEVKYNGEALSFNVHWASNGRFIKYTLLLTTDKTVRLIYTYSGQETWVKK
;
A
#
# COMPACT_ATOMS: atom_id res chain seq x y z
N MET A 1 -24.88 -1.97 -22.96
CA MET A 1 -23.63 -1.82 -22.21
C MET A 1 -23.61 -2.88 -21.12
N ASN A 2 -22.80 -3.92 -21.26
CA ASN A 2 -22.70 -4.94 -20.22
C ASN A 2 -21.91 -4.37 -19.05
N LYS A 3 -22.57 -4.21 -17.90
CA LYS A 3 -21.91 -3.96 -16.62
C LYS A 3 -21.15 -5.25 -16.28
N ILE A 4 -19.84 -5.25 -16.52
CA ILE A 4 -18.97 -6.30 -15.98
C ILE A 4 -18.93 -6.04 -14.47
N VAL A 5 -19.60 -6.89 -13.71
CA VAL A 5 -19.48 -6.89 -12.25
C VAL A 5 -18.26 -7.75 -11.95
N PRO A 6 -17.17 -7.19 -11.39
CA PRO A 6 -16.04 -8.01 -10.98
C PRO A 6 -16.53 -9.06 -9.98
N LEU A 7 -16.19 -10.33 -10.21
CA LEU A 7 -16.39 -11.38 -9.22
C LEU A 7 -15.73 -10.90 -7.92
N LYS A 8 -16.49 -10.93 -6.83
CA LYS A 8 -15.96 -10.67 -5.49
C LYS A 8 -14.80 -11.65 -5.29
N SER A 9 -13.57 -11.15 -5.28
CA SER A 9 -12.40 -11.96 -5.05
C SER A 9 -12.53 -12.58 -3.65
N ASN A 10 -12.32 -13.89 -3.55
CA ASN A 10 -12.25 -14.59 -2.27
C ASN A 10 -10.86 -14.46 -1.63
N ASP A 11 -9.98 -13.67 -2.24
CA ASP A 11 -8.64 -13.39 -1.76
C ASP A 11 -8.70 -12.43 -0.57
N PRO A 12 -8.29 -12.86 0.64
CA PRO A 12 -8.42 -12.06 1.84
C PRO A 12 -7.55 -10.80 1.85
N LEU A 13 -6.58 -10.66 0.94
CA LEU A 13 -5.80 -9.42 0.81
C LEU A 13 -6.51 -8.35 -0.02
N VAL A 14 -7.48 -8.72 -0.86
CA VAL A 14 -8.19 -7.78 -1.74
C VAL A 14 -9.18 -6.95 -0.94
N GLY A 15 -9.06 -5.63 -1.04
CA GLY A 15 -9.88 -4.68 -0.31
C GLY A 15 -9.12 -3.42 0.06
N ASP A 16 -9.75 -2.59 0.87
CA ASP A 16 -9.17 -1.36 1.40
C ASP A 16 -8.70 -1.60 2.84
N TRP A 17 -7.45 -1.24 3.10
CA TRP A 17 -6.81 -1.37 4.40
C TRP A 17 -6.52 0.01 4.98
N VAL A 18 -6.94 0.19 6.23
CA VAL A 18 -6.73 1.41 7.00
C VAL A 18 -6.05 1.08 8.32
N PRO A 19 -5.31 2.02 8.94
CA PRO A 19 -4.69 1.83 10.24
C PRO A 19 -5.73 1.52 11.32
N ALA A 20 -5.49 0.47 12.10
CA ALA A 20 -6.40 0.06 13.16
C ALA A 20 -6.43 1.05 14.35
N ASP A 21 -5.36 1.83 14.52
CA ASP A 21 -5.23 2.84 15.57
C ASP A 21 -5.66 4.25 15.13
N MET A 22 -6.01 4.41 13.86
CA MET A 22 -6.37 5.70 13.24
C MET A 22 -5.28 6.78 13.40
N TYR A 23 -4.01 6.39 13.57
CA TYR A 23 -2.91 7.36 13.76
C TYR A 23 -2.43 8.00 12.46
N SER A 24 -2.73 7.38 11.32
CA SER A 24 -2.48 7.96 9.99
C SER A 24 -3.72 7.85 9.11
N ASP A 25 -3.81 8.73 8.13
CA ASP A 25 -4.92 8.79 7.18
C ASP A 25 -4.64 8.00 5.89
N ILE A 26 -3.63 7.12 5.91
CA ILE A 26 -3.24 6.30 4.77
C ILE A 26 -4.28 5.21 4.49
N VAL A 27 -4.74 5.14 3.24
CA VAL A 27 -5.58 4.05 2.71
C VAL A 27 -4.78 3.26 1.69
N ILE A 28 -4.69 1.94 1.89
CA ILE A 28 -4.05 1.02 0.95
C ILE A 28 -5.15 0.19 0.28
N SER A 29 -5.40 0.43 -1.01
CA SER A 29 -6.36 -0.35 -1.79
C SER A 29 -5.63 -1.41 -2.60
N ILE A 30 -6.08 -2.66 -2.46
CA ILE A 30 -5.50 -3.83 -3.13
C ILE A 30 -6.55 -4.45 -4.03
N THR A 31 -6.21 -4.58 -5.31
CA THR A 31 -6.98 -5.37 -6.27
C THR A 31 -6.12 -6.50 -6.81
N LYS A 32 -6.75 -7.48 -7.44
CA LYS A 32 -6.08 -8.60 -8.07
C LYS A 32 -6.59 -8.77 -9.49
N GLU A 33 -5.68 -8.81 -10.44
CA GLU A 33 -5.96 -9.13 -11.83
C GLU A 33 -5.19 -10.40 -12.17
N GLU A 34 -5.93 -11.47 -12.48
CA GLU A 34 -5.35 -12.82 -12.66
C GLU A 34 -4.55 -13.27 -11.42
N GLU A 35 -3.23 -13.39 -11.55
CA GLU A 35 -2.33 -13.77 -10.45
C GLU A 35 -1.58 -12.58 -9.83
N ASP A 36 -1.67 -11.40 -10.43
CA ASP A 36 -0.92 -10.21 -10.03
C ASP A 36 -1.74 -9.28 -9.13
N TYR A 37 -1.11 -8.81 -8.06
CA TYR A 37 -1.68 -7.78 -7.20
C TYR A 37 -1.40 -6.40 -7.77
N LYS A 38 -2.43 -5.54 -7.72
CA LYS A 38 -2.29 -4.10 -7.94
C LYS A 38 -2.57 -3.39 -6.63
N VAL A 39 -1.78 -2.35 -6.37
CA VAL A 39 -1.86 -1.58 -5.14
C VAL A 39 -1.94 -0.10 -5.49
N SER A 40 -2.79 0.62 -4.78
CA SER A 40 -2.78 2.09 -4.72
C SER A 40 -2.74 2.53 -3.26
N VAL A 41 -2.00 3.60 -2.99
CA VAL A 41 -1.90 4.17 -1.65
C VAL A 41 -2.23 5.66 -1.72
N VAL A 42 -3.12 6.11 -0.85
CA VAL A 42 -3.60 7.49 -0.78
C VAL A 42 -3.52 7.97 0.66
N ASP A 43 -3.03 9.19 0.87
CA ASP A 43 -3.26 9.92 2.11
C ASP A 43 -4.66 10.55 2.03
N SER A 44 -5.58 10.11 2.88
CA SER A 44 -6.97 10.55 2.82
C SER A 44 -7.24 11.91 3.49
N ASP A 45 -6.25 12.49 4.18
CA ASP A 45 -6.35 13.85 4.73
C ASP A 45 -6.33 14.91 3.63
N ASP A 46 -5.40 14.79 2.67
CA ASP A 46 -5.19 15.77 1.59
C ASP A 46 -5.38 15.20 0.17
N GLY A 47 -5.56 13.89 0.05
CA GLY A 47 -5.73 13.18 -1.22
C GLY A 47 -4.43 12.91 -1.96
N GLU A 48 -3.25 13.08 -1.34
CA GLU A 48 -1.97 12.77 -1.97
C GLU A 48 -1.94 11.30 -2.40
N GLN A 49 -1.64 11.06 -3.68
CA GLN A 49 -1.46 9.72 -4.21
C GLN A 49 0.02 9.39 -4.23
N ALA A 50 0.39 8.26 -3.65
CA ALA A 50 1.76 7.80 -3.72
C ALA A 50 2.04 7.02 -5.01
N GLU A 51 3.28 7.13 -5.48
CA GLU A 51 3.77 6.33 -6.60
C GLU A 51 4.17 4.93 -6.08
N ILE A 52 3.68 3.88 -6.74
CA ILE A 52 3.84 2.49 -6.30
C ILE A 52 4.83 1.75 -7.19
N TYR A 53 5.75 1.02 -6.56
CA TYR A 53 6.80 0.27 -7.25
C TYR A 53 6.95 -1.14 -6.71
N GLU A 54 7.42 -2.04 -7.57
CA GLU A 54 7.87 -3.40 -7.21
C GLU A 54 6.87 -4.21 -6.37
N VAL A 55 5.59 -4.20 -6.76
CA VAL A 55 4.58 -5.04 -6.10
C VAL A 55 4.95 -6.51 -6.27
N LYS A 56 5.13 -7.23 -5.15
CA LYS A 56 5.54 -8.64 -5.11
C LYS A 56 4.78 -9.37 -4.01
N TYR A 57 4.19 -10.50 -4.36
CA TYR A 57 3.59 -11.45 -3.42
C TYR A 57 4.37 -12.77 -3.44
N ASN A 58 4.71 -13.30 -2.26
CA ASN A 58 5.46 -14.56 -2.14
C ASN A 58 4.63 -15.73 -1.58
N GLY A 59 3.31 -15.57 -1.47
CA GLY A 59 2.42 -16.55 -0.83
C GLY A 59 2.13 -16.28 0.65
N GLU A 60 2.88 -15.40 1.29
CA GLU A 60 2.72 -15.05 2.71
C GLU A 60 2.61 -13.52 2.93
N ALA A 61 3.42 -12.75 2.21
CA ALA A 61 3.52 -11.31 2.37
C ALA A 61 3.41 -10.59 1.02
N LEU A 62 2.65 -9.49 1.01
CA LEU A 62 2.60 -8.54 -0.09
C LEU A 62 3.55 -7.39 0.22
N SER A 63 4.56 -7.19 -0.63
CA SER A 63 5.54 -6.11 -0.49
C SER A 63 5.52 -5.19 -1.69
N PHE A 64 5.72 -3.90 -1.44
CA PHE A 64 5.81 -2.87 -2.46
C PHE A 64 6.52 -1.64 -1.89
N ASN A 65 7.05 -0.78 -2.76
CA ASN A 65 7.60 0.50 -2.35
C ASN A 65 6.65 1.63 -2.71
N VAL A 66 6.71 2.68 -1.91
CA VAL A 66 5.84 3.85 -1.96
C VAL A 66 6.74 5.09 -2.00
N HIS A 67 6.51 5.98 -2.96
CA HIS A 67 7.16 7.28 -3.03
C HIS A 67 6.12 8.40 -2.85
N TRP A 68 6.34 9.25 -1.85
CA TRP A 68 5.53 10.43 -1.57
C TRP A 68 6.19 11.66 -2.19
N ALA A 69 5.61 12.19 -3.25
CA ALA A 69 6.21 13.28 -4.02
C ALA A 69 6.31 14.58 -3.21
N SER A 70 5.37 14.84 -2.29
CA SER A 70 5.32 16.05 -1.46
C SER A 70 6.56 16.23 -0.58
N ASN A 71 7.16 15.14 -0.11
CA ASN A 71 8.23 15.15 0.88
C ASN A 71 9.44 14.27 0.51
N GLY A 72 9.40 13.62 -0.66
CA GLY A 72 10.48 12.77 -1.17
C GLY A 72 10.73 11.51 -0.35
N ARG A 73 9.81 11.11 0.54
CA ARG A 73 9.96 9.87 1.31
C ARG A 73 9.75 8.67 0.41
N PHE A 74 10.74 7.78 0.43
CA PHE A 74 10.65 6.46 -0.17
C PHE A 74 10.53 5.43 0.95
N ILE A 75 9.46 4.64 0.92
CA ILE A 75 9.09 3.72 1.99
C ILE A 75 8.81 2.34 1.40
N LYS A 76 9.45 1.32 1.97
CA LYS A 76 9.10 -0.07 1.68
C LYS A 76 8.00 -0.52 2.63
N TYR A 77 6.87 -0.96 2.09
CA TYR A 77 5.77 -1.56 2.82
C TYR A 77 5.77 -3.09 2.64
N THR A 78 5.37 -3.80 3.69
CA THR A 78 5.16 -5.24 3.69
C THR A 78 3.93 -5.55 4.53
N LEU A 79 2.88 -6.04 3.89
CA LEU A 79 1.65 -6.47 4.54
C LEU A 79 1.71 -7.98 4.76
N LEU A 80 1.50 -8.39 6.01
CA LEU A 80 1.32 -9.77 6.40
C LEU A 80 -0.12 -9.97 6.86
N LEU A 81 -0.84 -10.88 6.22
CA LEU A 81 -2.19 -11.23 6.62
C LEU A 81 -2.15 -11.97 7.96
N THR A 82 -2.77 -11.42 9.00
CA THR A 82 -2.85 -12.06 10.32
C THR A 82 -4.17 -12.79 10.53
N THR A 83 -5.25 -12.28 9.94
CA THR A 83 -6.54 -12.95 9.78
C THR A 83 -7.18 -12.52 8.46
N ASP A 84 -8.34 -13.07 8.09
CA ASP A 84 -9.13 -12.65 6.92
C ASP A 84 -9.54 -11.16 6.91
N LYS A 85 -9.37 -10.45 8.04
CA LYS A 85 -9.79 -9.06 8.25
C LYS A 85 -8.72 -8.20 8.89
N THR A 86 -7.51 -8.72 9.08
CA THR A 86 -6.43 -7.98 9.73
C THR A 86 -5.12 -8.21 9.00
N VAL A 87 -4.38 -7.12 8.80
CA VAL A 87 -3.02 -7.15 8.28
C VAL A 87 -2.10 -6.47 9.28
N ARG A 88 -0.87 -6.99 9.38
CA ARG A 88 0.24 -6.28 9.99
C ARG A 88 1.01 -5.59 8.88
N LEU A 89 1.08 -4.25 8.95
CA LEU A 89 1.97 -3.48 8.10
C LEU A 89 3.34 -3.33 8.76
N ILE A 90 4.39 -3.75 8.07
CA ILE A 90 5.78 -3.45 8.40
C ILE A 90 6.27 -2.43 7.39
N TYR A 91 6.88 -1.34 7.86
CA TYR A 91 7.45 -0.32 6.99
C TYR A 91 8.91 0.02 7.34
N THR A 92 9.68 0.37 6.33
CA THR A 92 11.05 0.88 6.47
C THR A 92 11.21 2.05 5.52
N TYR A 93 11.72 3.18 6.00
CA TYR A 93 11.84 4.40 5.21
C TYR A 93 13.29 4.87 5.10
N SER A 94 13.59 5.58 4.02
CA SER A 94 14.84 6.33 3.87
C SER A 94 14.67 7.76 4.41
N GLY A 95 15.69 8.27 5.12
CA GLY A 95 15.77 9.66 5.55
C GLY A 95 16.52 10.55 4.54
N GLN A 96 16.31 11.86 4.63
CA GLN A 96 17.06 12.86 3.88
C GLN A 96 17.61 13.90 4.84
N GLU A 97 18.79 14.43 4.53
CA GLU A 97 19.43 15.51 5.27
C GLU A 97 20.18 16.44 4.33
N THR A 98 20.18 17.72 4.67
CA THR A 98 20.87 18.76 3.91
C THR A 98 22.18 19.09 4.59
N TRP A 99 23.28 18.86 3.89
CA TRP A 99 24.61 19.24 4.35
C TRP A 99 25.01 20.57 3.71
N VAL A 100 25.53 21.48 4.52
CA VAL A 100 26.10 22.75 4.04
C VAL A 100 27.63 22.62 3.94
N LYS A 101 28.20 23.18 2.88
CA LYS A 101 29.65 23.24 2.70
C LYS A 101 30.26 24.21 3.74
N LYS A 102 31.34 23.79 4.40
CA LYS A 102 32.15 24.66 5.26
C LYS A 102 33.10 25.53 4.45
#